data_AF-A0A173V9L0-F1
#
_entry.id   AF-A0A173V9L0-F1
#
_cell.length_a   1.000
_cell.length_b   1.000
_cell.length_c   1.000
_cell.angle_alpha   90.00
_cell.angle_beta   90.00
_cell.angle_gamma   90.00
#
_symmetry.space_group_name_H-M   'P 1'
#
loop_
_entity.id
_entity.type
_entity.pdbx_description
1 polymer ?
#
loop_
_entity_poly.entity_id
_entity_poly.type
_entity_poly.pdbx_seq_one_letter_code
_entity_poly.pdbx_strand_id
1 'polypeptide(L)'
;MNFVKGMDLSTLAELEKCGAKYYDNGEEKDLLEIMKSYDVDTIRIRVWNDPWSEAGESYGAGENDPKTSLEIAKRVTKAGFGVLLNLHYSDFWADPGKQFKPKAWESYGVKELEQAVYDFTLEMMHLYLENGVNITMVQVGNELSNGLLWPEGKVPNYDNIAAFVNAGIRAVRKADEERLAGSIKGVCPQMKELSKILVMIHLDNGGNNALYREWFDNFTKRGEDFELIGLSYYPFWHGSLQMLNDNMNDIAKRYGKDLIVAEVSMGYTMDDYKDYEKLADEERKGYATKPALVEKIEYPMTVQGQYDFMEDFLNRISHIDDGKGKGFFYWEPAWIPVPGSGWATPASLKYIQDPGPCGNEWANQALFDYEGNALPTLKLIRDFKA
;
A
#
# COMPACT_ATOMS: atom_id res chain seq x y z
N MET A 1 -10.40 14.58 -9.98
CA MET A 1 -9.14 14.10 -9.39
C MET A 1 -8.07 14.13 -10.48
N ASN A 2 -6.87 14.60 -10.17
CA ASN A 2 -5.73 14.50 -11.09
C ASN A 2 -5.21 13.05 -11.10
N PHE A 3 -4.47 12.66 -12.13
CA PHE A 3 -3.83 11.35 -12.17
C PHE A 3 -2.75 11.25 -11.08
N VAL A 4 -2.89 10.27 -10.19
CA VAL A 4 -2.03 10.04 -9.03
C VAL A 4 -0.72 9.40 -9.45
N LYS A 5 0.38 10.04 -9.07
CA LYS A 5 1.74 9.49 -9.07
C LYS A 5 2.14 9.25 -7.62
N GLY A 6 1.71 8.11 -7.10
CA GLY A 6 1.86 7.76 -5.69
C GLY A 6 3.05 6.84 -5.43
N MET A 7 3.53 6.87 -4.18
CA MET A 7 4.56 5.97 -3.67
C MET A 7 4.16 5.46 -2.29
N ASP A 8 4.42 4.19 -1.96
CA ASP A 8 4.33 3.69 -0.59
C ASP A 8 5.69 3.83 0.10
N LEU A 9 5.78 4.70 1.11
CA LEU A 9 7.04 4.97 1.84
C LEU A 9 6.93 4.58 3.32
N SER A 10 6.19 3.52 3.61
CA SER A 10 5.96 3.09 4.99
C SER A 10 7.22 2.56 5.69
N THR A 11 8.27 2.15 4.97
CA THR A 11 9.57 1.84 5.58
C THR A 11 10.49 3.05 5.79
N LEU A 12 10.07 4.28 5.44
CA LEU A 12 10.91 5.49 5.49
C LEU A 12 11.67 5.63 6.83
N ALA A 13 10.96 5.55 7.96
CA ALA A 13 11.55 5.76 9.28
C ALA A 13 12.54 4.64 9.65
N GLU A 14 12.23 3.39 9.30
CA GLU A 14 13.13 2.25 9.55
C GLU A 14 14.41 2.36 8.71
N LEU A 15 14.28 2.68 7.43
CA LEU A 15 15.42 2.81 6.52
C LEU A 15 16.39 3.90 6.97
N GLU A 16 15.89 5.05 7.41
CA GLU A 16 16.73 6.12 7.98
C GLU A 16 17.42 5.69 9.27
N LYS A 17 16.69 5.00 10.17
CA LYS A 17 17.25 4.43 11.41
C LYS A 17 18.33 3.39 11.11
N CYS A 18 18.19 2.63 10.03
CA CYS A 18 19.17 1.66 9.54
C CYS A 18 20.31 2.30 8.72
N GLY A 19 20.30 3.61 8.50
CA GLY A 19 21.36 4.35 7.83
C GLY A 19 21.31 4.28 6.30
N ALA A 20 20.15 4.00 5.70
CA ALA A 20 19.94 4.12 4.26
C ALA A 20 20.24 5.55 3.79
N LYS A 21 20.83 5.65 2.61
CA LYS A 21 21.18 6.91 1.94
C LYS A 21 20.70 6.86 0.52
N TYR A 22 20.29 8.01 -0.01
CA TYR A 22 19.76 8.12 -1.37
C TYR A 22 20.46 9.23 -2.13
N TYR A 23 20.62 9.00 -3.42
CA TYR A 23 21.38 9.85 -4.32
C TYR A 23 20.58 10.15 -5.59
N ASP A 24 20.65 11.39 -6.05
CA ASP A 24 20.08 11.81 -7.33
C ASP A 24 21.18 12.51 -8.14
N ASN A 25 21.54 11.92 -9.29
CA ASN A 25 22.64 12.35 -10.15
C ASN A 25 23.98 12.50 -9.39
N GLY A 26 24.24 11.60 -8.43
CA GLY A 26 25.48 11.54 -7.64
C GLY A 26 25.50 12.42 -6.38
N GLU A 27 24.43 13.16 -6.10
CA GLU A 27 24.31 13.99 -4.89
C GLU A 27 23.42 13.31 -3.84
N GLU A 28 23.92 13.19 -2.59
CA GLU A 28 23.13 12.71 -1.46
C GLU A 28 21.99 13.69 -1.16
N LYS A 29 20.74 13.19 -1.10
CA LYS A 29 19.54 14.00 -0.82
C LYS A 29 18.58 13.26 0.10
N ASP A 30 17.73 14.02 0.80
CA ASP A 30 16.61 13.46 1.55
C ASP A 30 15.63 12.75 0.59
N LEU A 31 15.13 11.57 0.98
CA LEU A 31 14.28 10.76 0.12
C LEU A 31 13.00 11.51 -0.29
N LEU A 32 12.39 12.28 0.61
CA LEU A 32 11.18 13.05 0.31
C LEU A 32 11.48 14.21 -0.64
N GLU A 33 12.66 14.83 -0.55
CA GLU A 33 13.11 15.82 -1.54
C GLU A 33 13.27 15.19 -2.93
N ILE A 34 13.87 14.00 -3.03
CA ILE A 34 13.99 13.25 -4.29
C ILE A 34 12.60 12.97 -4.85
N MET A 35 11.69 12.37 -4.06
CA MET A 35 10.33 12.06 -4.49
C MET A 35 9.60 13.30 -5.00
N LYS A 36 9.75 14.44 -4.31
CA LYS A 36 9.12 15.69 -4.73
C LYS A 36 9.68 16.22 -6.05
N SER A 37 10.99 16.07 -6.29
CA SER A 37 11.63 16.46 -7.55
C SER A 37 11.21 15.60 -8.75
N TYR A 38 10.68 14.40 -8.48
CA TYR A 38 10.14 13.47 -9.47
C TYR A 38 8.61 13.53 -9.61
N ASP A 39 7.98 14.65 -9.19
CA ASP A 39 6.54 14.90 -9.37
C ASP A 39 5.62 13.89 -8.67
N VAL A 40 6.12 13.24 -7.59
CA VAL A 40 5.28 12.42 -6.70
C VAL A 40 4.33 13.35 -5.94
N ASP A 41 3.05 12.96 -5.90
CA ASP A 41 2.00 13.79 -5.30
C ASP A 41 1.46 13.26 -3.98
N THR A 42 1.40 11.94 -3.80
CA THR A 42 0.75 11.30 -2.66
C THR A 42 1.60 10.15 -2.13
N ILE A 43 1.75 10.09 -0.81
CA ILE A 43 2.40 8.96 -0.14
C ILE A 43 1.35 8.06 0.50
N ARG A 44 1.41 6.76 0.16
CA ARG A 44 0.66 5.70 0.84
C ARG A 44 1.43 5.25 2.07
N ILE A 45 0.71 5.08 3.18
CA ILE A 45 1.27 4.68 4.47
C ILE A 45 0.38 3.56 5.03
N ARG A 46 0.93 2.36 5.20
CA ARG A 46 0.26 1.28 5.93
C ARG A 46 0.19 1.59 7.42
N VAL A 47 -0.88 1.14 8.06
CA VAL A 47 -1.11 1.30 9.50
C VAL A 47 -1.56 -0.04 10.06
N TRP A 48 -0.75 -0.58 10.95
CA TRP A 48 -1.06 -1.75 11.77
C TRP A 48 -1.61 -1.32 13.12
N ASN A 49 -2.42 -2.19 13.72
CA ASN A 49 -3.01 -1.94 15.03
C ASN A 49 -1.93 -1.93 16.12
N ASP A 50 -1.15 -3.02 16.23
CA ASP A 50 -0.08 -3.17 17.21
C ASP A 50 1.03 -4.15 16.72
N PRO A 51 2.01 -3.69 15.91
CA PRO A 51 3.07 -4.50 15.33
C PRO A 51 4.20 -4.85 16.31
N TRP A 52 3.83 -5.25 17.52
CA TRP A 52 4.73 -5.62 18.59
C TRP A 52 4.30 -6.95 19.23
N SER A 53 5.26 -7.74 19.71
CA SER A 53 4.97 -8.93 20.52
C SER A 53 4.50 -8.51 21.93
N GLU A 54 3.87 -9.43 22.67
CA GLU A 54 3.55 -9.20 24.09
C GLU A 54 4.78 -8.87 24.95
N ALA A 55 5.97 -9.33 24.52
CA ALA A 55 7.24 -9.04 25.16
C ALA A 55 7.86 -7.69 24.72
N GLY A 56 7.19 -6.94 23.83
CA GLY A 56 7.67 -5.67 23.30
C GLY A 56 8.68 -5.81 22.16
N GLU A 57 8.76 -6.98 21.50
CA GLU A 57 9.63 -7.16 20.34
C GLU A 57 8.96 -6.62 19.09
N SER A 58 9.68 -5.79 18.34
CA SER A 58 9.22 -5.25 17.06
C SER A 58 8.93 -6.35 16.04
N TYR A 59 7.86 -6.17 15.27
CA TYR A 59 7.59 -7.01 14.10
C TYR A 59 8.42 -6.61 12.86
N GLY A 60 9.12 -5.48 12.90
CA GLY A 60 9.93 -4.97 11.79
C GLY A 60 9.08 -4.34 10.68
N ALA A 61 9.61 -4.35 9.45
CA ALA A 61 8.94 -3.84 8.26
C ALA A 61 8.38 -2.41 8.38
N GLY A 62 9.14 -1.54 9.04
CA GLY A 62 8.80 -0.15 9.25
C GLY A 62 8.09 0.15 10.58
N GLU A 63 7.72 -0.85 11.38
CA GLU A 63 7.11 -0.64 12.71
C GLU A 63 5.88 0.28 12.67
N ASN A 64 5.05 0.13 11.61
CA ASN A 64 3.99 1.06 11.22
C ASN A 64 2.75 1.00 12.14
N ASP A 65 2.95 1.18 13.43
CA ASP A 65 1.92 1.46 14.42
C ASP A 65 1.40 2.90 14.27
N PRO A 66 0.30 3.29 14.94
CA PRO A 66 -0.28 4.63 14.82
C PRO A 66 0.69 5.78 15.17
N LYS A 67 1.71 5.53 16.00
CA LYS A 67 2.69 6.54 16.38
C LYS A 67 3.72 6.72 15.26
N THR A 68 4.31 5.63 14.76
CA THR A 68 5.31 5.66 13.70
C THR A 68 4.70 6.17 12.39
N SER A 69 3.53 5.67 12.01
CA SER A 69 2.85 6.12 10.79
C SER A 69 2.41 7.58 10.88
N LEU A 70 2.03 8.09 12.06
CA LEU A 70 1.77 9.52 12.25
C LEU A 70 3.04 10.38 12.07
N GLU A 71 4.19 9.91 12.55
CA GLU A 71 5.47 10.60 12.33
C GLU A 71 5.78 10.73 10.84
N ILE A 72 5.68 9.62 10.10
CA ILE A 72 5.85 9.59 8.64
C ILE A 72 4.83 10.53 7.97
N ALA A 73 3.55 10.42 8.32
CA ALA A 73 2.46 11.20 7.74
C ALA A 73 2.65 12.72 7.92
N LYS A 74 3.15 13.16 9.07
CA LYS A 74 3.48 14.57 9.33
C LYS A 74 4.65 15.05 8.48
N ARG A 75 5.69 14.22 8.31
CA ARG A 75 6.87 14.55 7.48
C ARG A 75 6.50 14.68 6.01
N VAL A 76 5.76 13.72 5.47
CA VAL A 76 5.32 13.79 4.05
C VAL A 76 4.33 14.93 3.81
N THR A 77 3.44 15.21 4.77
CA THR A 77 2.56 16.38 4.69
C THR A 77 3.37 17.69 4.66
N LYS A 78 4.40 17.81 5.51
CA LYS A 78 5.30 18.98 5.54
C LYS A 78 6.09 19.13 4.24
N ALA A 79 6.48 18.03 3.60
CA ALA A 79 7.11 18.01 2.28
C ALA A 79 6.12 18.29 1.12
N GLY A 80 4.83 18.48 1.43
CA GLY A 80 3.81 18.89 0.46
C GLY A 80 3.20 17.73 -0.33
N PHE A 81 3.19 16.53 0.24
CA PHE A 81 2.46 15.38 -0.32
C PHE A 81 1.03 15.29 0.24
N GLY A 82 0.13 14.66 -0.52
CA GLY A 82 -1.07 14.04 0.01
C GLY A 82 -0.73 12.74 0.75
N VAL A 83 -1.65 12.26 1.57
CA VAL A 83 -1.53 10.98 2.28
C VAL A 83 -2.69 10.07 1.92
N LEU A 84 -2.38 8.86 1.47
CA LEU A 84 -3.29 7.72 1.52
C LEU A 84 -3.01 6.94 2.80
N LEU A 85 -3.97 6.91 3.73
CA LEU A 85 -3.89 6.03 4.90
C LEU A 85 -4.41 4.64 4.54
N ASN A 86 -3.57 3.63 4.67
CA ASN A 86 -3.93 2.24 4.44
C ASN A 86 -4.09 1.51 5.78
N LEU A 87 -5.34 1.31 6.21
CA LEU A 87 -5.67 0.65 7.47
C LEU A 87 -5.75 -0.86 7.24
N HIS A 88 -4.78 -1.62 7.75
CA HIS A 88 -4.72 -3.06 7.51
C HIS A 88 -5.74 -3.87 8.32
N TYR A 89 -6.16 -3.35 9.48
CA TYR A 89 -6.96 -4.10 10.46
C TYR A 89 -6.31 -5.42 10.90
N SER A 90 -5.00 -5.37 11.13
CA SER A 90 -4.14 -6.47 11.57
C SER A 90 -2.95 -5.87 12.32
N ASP A 91 -2.29 -6.67 13.17
CA ASP A 91 -1.05 -6.25 13.82
C ASP A 91 0.17 -6.39 12.90
N PHE A 92 0.04 -7.08 11.77
CA PHE A 92 1.10 -7.18 10.78
C PHE A 92 0.53 -7.34 9.38
N TRP A 93 1.33 -7.79 8.40
CA TRP A 93 0.92 -7.96 7.01
C TRP A 93 -0.50 -8.53 6.85
N ALA A 94 -1.30 -7.84 6.04
CA ALA A 94 -2.63 -8.26 5.63
C ALA A 94 -2.60 -8.38 4.10
N ASP A 95 -2.72 -9.61 3.61
CA ASP A 95 -2.55 -10.00 2.22
C ASP A 95 -3.56 -11.14 1.89
N PRO A 96 -3.64 -11.67 0.66
CA PRO A 96 -4.63 -12.68 0.28
C PRO A 96 -4.45 -14.01 1.04
N GLY A 97 -3.27 -14.28 1.58
CA GLY A 97 -2.96 -15.45 2.40
C GLY A 97 -3.08 -15.20 3.90
N LYS A 98 -3.10 -13.93 4.34
CA LYS A 98 -3.00 -13.53 5.75
C LYS A 98 -3.96 -12.38 6.05
N GLN A 99 -4.97 -12.61 6.88
CA GLN A 99 -5.91 -11.57 7.35
C GLN A 99 -6.19 -11.77 8.84
N PHE A 100 -5.12 -11.83 9.63
CA PHE A 100 -5.20 -12.11 11.06
C PHE A 100 -5.91 -10.97 11.80
N LYS A 101 -6.72 -11.34 12.80
CA LYS A 101 -7.24 -10.34 13.74
C LYS A 101 -6.08 -9.73 14.52
N PRO A 102 -6.10 -8.40 14.79
CA PRO A 102 -5.25 -7.81 15.81
C PRO A 102 -5.35 -8.61 17.12
N LYS A 103 -4.26 -8.71 17.87
CA LYS A 103 -4.21 -9.44 19.16
C LYS A 103 -5.32 -8.98 20.11
N ALA A 104 -5.57 -7.67 20.14
CA ALA A 104 -6.64 -7.07 20.96
C ALA A 104 -8.05 -7.55 20.59
N TRP A 105 -8.25 -8.07 19.38
CA TRP A 105 -9.54 -8.49 18.83
C TRP A 105 -9.65 -10.02 18.67
N GLU A 106 -8.65 -10.79 19.13
CA GLU A 106 -8.58 -12.25 18.88
C GLU A 106 -9.88 -12.98 19.26
N SER A 107 -10.43 -12.63 20.43
CA SER A 107 -11.67 -13.23 20.97
C SER A 107 -12.97 -12.60 20.46
N TYR A 108 -12.90 -11.53 19.64
CA TYR A 108 -14.08 -10.82 19.19
C TYR A 108 -14.87 -11.63 18.16
N GLY A 109 -16.19 -11.65 18.35
CA GLY A 109 -17.15 -12.12 17.36
C GLY A 109 -17.53 -11.03 16.36
N VAL A 110 -18.47 -11.33 15.46
CA VAL A 110 -18.83 -10.43 14.34
C VAL A 110 -19.25 -9.03 14.80
N LYS A 111 -20.10 -8.91 15.83
CA LYS A 111 -20.58 -7.59 16.27
C LYS A 111 -19.48 -6.77 16.93
N GLU A 112 -18.65 -7.42 17.74
CA GLU A 112 -17.50 -6.77 18.38
C GLU A 112 -16.47 -6.33 17.34
N LEU A 113 -16.21 -7.15 16.30
CA LEU A 113 -15.31 -6.79 15.20
C LEU A 113 -15.86 -5.62 14.36
N GLU A 114 -17.15 -5.61 14.04
CA GLU A 114 -17.76 -4.48 13.31
C GLU A 114 -17.58 -3.17 14.09
N GLN A 115 -17.84 -3.20 15.40
CA GLN A 115 -17.65 -2.03 16.25
C GLN A 115 -16.16 -1.65 16.36
N ALA A 116 -15.27 -2.62 16.52
CA ALA A 116 -13.83 -2.38 16.63
C ALA A 116 -13.24 -1.75 15.36
N VAL A 117 -13.69 -2.19 14.18
CA VAL A 117 -13.29 -1.58 12.90
C VAL A 117 -13.76 -0.13 12.82
N TYR A 118 -15.02 0.16 13.20
CA TYR A 118 -15.53 1.52 13.25
C TYR A 118 -14.71 2.39 14.19
N ASP A 119 -14.51 1.94 15.43
CA ASP A 119 -13.84 2.71 16.48
C ASP A 119 -12.38 2.97 16.13
N PHE A 120 -11.63 1.95 15.73
CA PHE A 120 -10.24 2.11 15.31
C PHE A 120 -10.11 3.05 14.12
N THR A 121 -10.98 2.91 13.11
CA THR A 121 -10.94 3.80 11.94
C THR A 121 -11.23 5.24 12.34
N LEU A 122 -12.23 5.48 13.19
CA LEU A 122 -12.57 6.83 13.64
C LEU A 122 -11.42 7.44 14.48
N GLU A 123 -10.84 6.66 15.38
CA GLU A 123 -9.68 7.06 16.19
C GLU A 123 -8.49 7.42 15.31
N MET A 124 -8.16 6.59 14.31
CA MET A 124 -7.09 6.90 13.35
C MET A 124 -7.44 8.16 12.56
N MET A 125 -8.67 8.33 12.07
CA MET A 125 -9.02 9.55 11.35
C MET A 125 -8.86 10.81 12.22
N HIS A 126 -9.29 10.77 13.48
CA HIS A 126 -9.09 11.88 14.42
C HIS A 126 -7.62 12.13 14.70
N LEU A 127 -6.86 11.09 15.04
CA LEU A 127 -5.43 11.19 15.35
C LEU A 127 -4.66 11.96 14.26
N TYR A 128 -4.88 11.64 12.99
CA TYR A 128 -4.11 12.21 11.89
C TYR A 128 -4.66 13.58 11.46
N LEU A 129 -5.99 13.76 11.41
CA LEU A 129 -6.59 15.05 11.08
C LEU A 129 -6.26 16.12 12.14
N GLU A 130 -6.30 15.75 13.43
CA GLU A 130 -5.98 16.67 14.53
C GLU A 130 -4.51 17.08 14.55
N ASN A 131 -3.64 16.21 14.03
CA ASN A 131 -2.21 16.46 13.90
C ASN A 131 -1.82 17.07 12.54
N GLY A 132 -2.79 17.53 11.76
CA GLY A 132 -2.57 18.31 10.54
C GLY A 132 -2.01 17.52 9.36
N VAL A 133 -2.28 16.22 9.30
CA VAL A 133 -1.95 15.37 8.16
C VAL A 133 -2.86 15.69 6.97
N ASN A 134 -2.30 15.76 5.77
CA ASN A 134 -3.02 16.01 4.52
C ASN A 134 -3.64 14.73 3.94
N ILE A 135 -4.64 14.17 4.61
CA ILE A 135 -5.29 12.92 4.20
C ILE A 135 -6.16 13.15 2.96
N THR A 136 -5.74 12.64 1.80
CA THR A 136 -6.50 12.76 0.54
C THR A 136 -7.31 11.51 0.24
N MET A 137 -6.85 10.35 0.72
CA MET A 137 -7.45 9.05 0.51
C MET A 137 -7.36 8.18 1.78
N VAL A 138 -8.32 7.28 1.96
CA VAL A 138 -8.28 6.23 2.97
C VAL A 138 -8.61 4.89 2.31
N GLN A 139 -7.75 3.91 2.52
CA GLN A 139 -7.97 2.52 2.10
C GLN A 139 -8.48 1.74 3.32
N VAL A 140 -9.69 1.19 3.20
CA VAL A 140 -10.37 0.43 4.26
C VAL A 140 -10.04 -1.04 4.06
N GLY A 141 -9.01 -1.52 4.77
CA GLY A 141 -8.47 -2.86 4.62
C GLY A 141 -7.42 -2.95 3.50
N ASN A 142 -6.63 -4.03 3.49
CA ASN A 142 -5.63 -4.30 2.46
C ASN A 142 -5.86 -5.66 1.80
N GLU A 143 -5.86 -5.70 0.46
CA GLU A 143 -5.96 -6.91 -0.36
C GLU A 143 -7.08 -7.88 0.09
N LEU A 144 -8.30 -7.36 0.11
CA LEU A 144 -9.47 -8.00 0.70
C LEU A 144 -10.06 -9.18 -0.10
N SER A 145 -9.32 -9.72 -1.06
CA SER A 145 -9.82 -10.73 -2.01
C SER A 145 -10.38 -11.97 -1.34
N ASN A 146 -9.76 -12.37 -0.22
CA ASN A 146 -10.21 -13.46 0.62
C ASN A 146 -10.88 -12.98 1.93
N GLY A 147 -11.21 -11.69 2.01
CA GLY A 147 -11.87 -11.03 3.12
C GLY A 147 -10.91 -10.34 4.10
N LEU A 148 -11.33 -10.16 5.35
CA LEU A 148 -10.56 -9.54 6.45
C LEU A 148 -10.95 -10.15 7.80
N LEU A 149 -10.10 -10.01 8.82
CA LEU A 149 -10.41 -10.41 10.21
C LEU A 149 -10.90 -11.86 10.29
N TRP A 150 -10.03 -12.79 9.89
CA TRP A 150 -10.37 -14.20 9.83
C TRP A 150 -10.48 -14.85 11.22
N PRO A 151 -11.39 -15.83 11.39
CA PRO A 151 -12.21 -16.47 10.35
C PRO A 151 -13.55 -15.77 10.03
N GLU A 152 -13.98 -14.79 10.83
CA GLU A 152 -15.34 -14.23 10.76
C GLU A 152 -15.61 -13.54 9.42
N GLY A 153 -14.64 -12.78 8.90
CA GLY A 153 -14.74 -12.12 7.61
C GLY A 153 -13.98 -12.84 6.50
N LYS A 154 -13.83 -14.16 6.55
CA LYS A 154 -13.23 -14.94 5.44
C LYS A 154 -14.27 -15.26 4.37
N VAL A 155 -13.89 -15.19 3.08
CA VAL A 155 -14.78 -15.67 2.00
C VAL A 155 -15.20 -17.14 2.24
N PRO A 156 -16.46 -17.51 1.95
CA PRO A 156 -17.50 -16.73 1.27
C PRO A 156 -18.43 -15.92 2.21
N ASN A 157 -18.01 -15.55 3.43
CA ASN A 157 -18.83 -14.79 4.39
C ASN A 157 -18.98 -13.30 4.00
N TYR A 158 -19.54 -13.03 2.80
CA TYR A 158 -19.68 -11.68 2.25
C TYR A 158 -20.57 -10.75 3.09
N ASP A 159 -21.51 -11.30 3.88
CA ASP A 159 -22.29 -10.50 4.84
C ASP A 159 -21.38 -9.88 5.91
N ASN A 160 -20.47 -10.67 6.50
CA ASN A 160 -19.54 -10.19 7.52
C ASN A 160 -18.46 -9.28 6.92
N ILE A 161 -17.91 -9.65 5.75
CA ILE A 161 -16.94 -8.81 5.02
C ILE A 161 -17.55 -7.42 4.77
N ALA A 162 -18.77 -7.37 4.24
CA ALA A 162 -19.44 -6.10 4.00
C ALA A 162 -19.70 -5.34 5.30
N ALA A 163 -20.12 -6.01 6.38
CA ALA A 163 -20.33 -5.35 7.67
C ALA A 163 -19.05 -4.64 8.17
N PHE A 164 -17.90 -5.31 8.10
CA PHE A 164 -16.63 -4.75 8.55
C PHE A 164 -16.14 -3.61 7.64
N VAL A 165 -16.17 -3.80 6.32
CA VAL A 165 -15.77 -2.74 5.37
C VAL A 165 -16.71 -1.53 5.48
N ASN A 166 -18.01 -1.75 5.64
CA ASN A 166 -19.00 -0.68 5.87
C ASN A 166 -18.72 0.08 7.16
N ALA A 167 -18.34 -0.60 8.24
CA ALA A 167 -17.96 0.05 9.49
C ALA A 167 -16.78 1.01 9.29
N GLY A 168 -15.75 0.59 8.56
CA GLY A 168 -14.61 1.45 8.21
C GLY A 168 -15.04 2.65 7.35
N ILE A 169 -15.86 2.42 6.30
CA ILE A 169 -16.38 3.51 5.44
C ILE A 169 -17.17 4.52 6.28
N ARG A 170 -18.11 4.07 7.13
CA ARG A 170 -18.91 4.95 7.99
C ARG A 170 -18.05 5.79 8.94
N ALA A 171 -17.01 5.20 9.51
CA ALA A 171 -16.08 5.92 10.39
C ALA A 171 -15.29 7.00 9.63
N VAL A 172 -14.82 6.71 8.40
CA VAL A 172 -14.19 7.73 7.55
C VAL A 172 -15.17 8.87 7.24
N ARG A 173 -16.42 8.55 6.87
CA ARG A 173 -17.46 9.57 6.61
C ARG A 173 -17.72 10.43 7.84
N LYS A 174 -17.83 9.81 9.01
CA LYS A 174 -18.06 10.51 10.27
C LYS A 174 -16.95 11.53 10.56
N ALA A 175 -15.69 11.14 10.45
CA ALA A 175 -14.57 12.05 10.63
C ALA A 175 -14.52 13.15 9.55
N ASP A 176 -14.85 12.83 8.31
CA ASP A 176 -14.88 13.78 7.20
C ASP A 176 -15.98 14.84 7.36
N GLU A 177 -17.17 14.43 7.83
CA GLU A 177 -18.25 15.35 8.20
C GLU A 177 -17.83 16.31 9.32
N GLU A 178 -17.14 15.80 10.35
CA GLU A 178 -16.64 16.61 11.47
C GLU A 178 -15.52 17.57 11.04
N ARG A 179 -14.67 17.14 10.10
CA ARG A 179 -13.68 18.00 9.45
C ARG A 179 -14.35 19.15 8.70
N LEU A 180 -15.33 18.84 7.85
CA LEU A 180 -16.06 19.85 7.06
C LEU A 180 -16.87 20.81 7.93
N ALA A 181 -17.41 20.33 9.06
CA ALA A 181 -18.10 21.16 10.04
C ALA A 181 -17.15 22.07 10.86
N GLY A 182 -15.83 21.89 10.75
CA GLY A 182 -14.83 22.64 11.53
C GLY A 182 -14.72 22.22 13.00
N SER A 183 -15.26 21.04 13.33
CA SER A 183 -15.21 20.44 14.68
C SER A 183 -13.82 19.93 15.01
N ILE A 184 -13.13 19.32 14.02
CA ILE A 184 -11.75 18.85 14.18
C ILE A 184 -10.80 20.05 14.11
N LYS A 185 -10.01 20.27 15.17
CA LYS A 185 -8.97 21.30 15.21
C LYS A 185 -7.68 20.74 14.65
N GLY A 186 -6.83 21.56 14.04
CA GLY A 186 -5.55 21.12 13.51
C GLY A 186 -5.57 20.59 12.08
N VAL A 187 -6.74 20.49 11.43
CA VAL A 187 -6.89 20.07 10.03
C VAL A 187 -5.92 20.83 9.12
N CYS A 188 -5.20 20.07 8.28
CA CYS A 188 -4.21 20.58 7.36
C CYS A 188 -4.80 21.67 6.43
N PRO A 189 -4.16 22.85 6.26
CA PRO A 189 -4.67 23.90 5.39
C PRO A 189 -4.92 23.46 3.94
N GLN A 190 -4.11 22.51 3.43
CA GLN A 190 -4.24 21.92 2.11
C GLN A 190 -5.56 21.18 1.90
N MET A 191 -6.22 20.75 2.99
CA MET A 191 -7.51 20.04 2.93
C MET A 191 -8.72 20.97 2.96
N LYS A 192 -8.55 22.30 3.06
CA LYS A 192 -9.67 23.26 3.17
C LYS A 192 -10.61 23.21 1.97
N GLU A 193 -10.05 23.05 0.77
CA GLU A 193 -10.81 22.97 -0.47
C GLU A 193 -11.22 21.52 -0.82
N LEU A 194 -10.81 20.54 -0.01
CA LEU A 194 -11.17 19.14 -0.22
C LEU A 194 -12.61 18.93 0.23
N SER A 195 -13.50 18.73 -0.73
CA SER A 195 -14.94 18.52 -0.48
C SER A 195 -15.26 17.16 0.16
N LYS A 196 -14.41 16.16 -0.02
CA LYS A 196 -14.59 14.80 0.50
C LYS A 196 -13.25 14.06 0.55
N ILE A 197 -13.02 13.27 1.60
CA ILE A 197 -11.95 12.29 1.66
C ILE A 197 -12.38 11.05 0.87
N LEU A 198 -11.58 10.64 -0.12
CA LEU A 198 -11.90 9.52 -0.98
C LEU A 198 -11.67 8.19 -0.25
N VAL A 199 -12.63 7.28 -0.32
CA VAL A 199 -12.49 5.92 0.25
C VAL A 199 -12.21 4.91 -0.85
N MET A 200 -11.17 4.11 -0.64
CA MET A 200 -10.73 3.02 -1.50
C MET A 200 -10.99 1.66 -0.85
N ILE A 201 -11.50 0.73 -1.65
CA ILE A 201 -11.51 -0.70 -1.34
C ILE A 201 -10.47 -1.38 -2.23
N HIS A 202 -9.54 -2.12 -1.63
CA HIS A 202 -8.38 -2.70 -2.31
C HIS A 202 -8.44 -4.23 -2.35
N LEU A 203 -8.29 -4.80 -3.54
CA LEU A 203 -8.11 -6.24 -3.79
C LEU A 203 -6.76 -6.50 -4.48
N ASP A 204 -6.20 -7.70 -4.30
CA ASP A 204 -5.02 -8.15 -5.05
C ASP A 204 -5.39 -8.69 -6.46
N ASN A 205 -4.39 -9.21 -7.16
CA ASN A 205 -4.53 -9.93 -8.43
C ASN A 205 -5.31 -9.17 -9.50
N GLY A 206 -4.83 -7.97 -9.83
CA GLY A 206 -5.49 -7.04 -10.75
C GLY A 206 -5.78 -7.56 -12.17
N GLY A 207 -5.15 -8.64 -12.62
CA GLY A 207 -5.50 -9.31 -13.89
C GLY A 207 -6.66 -10.31 -13.80
N ASN A 208 -7.16 -10.63 -12.60
CA ASN A 208 -8.20 -11.62 -12.40
C ASN A 208 -9.61 -11.00 -12.38
N ASN A 209 -10.21 -10.83 -13.56
CA ASN A 209 -11.55 -10.22 -13.66
C ASN A 209 -12.66 -10.98 -12.91
N ALA A 210 -12.59 -12.32 -12.86
CA ALA A 210 -13.60 -13.11 -12.17
C ALA A 210 -13.63 -12.81 -10.67
N LEU A 211 -12.45 -12.67 -10.04
CA LEU A 211 -12.31 -12.29 -8.64
C LEU A 211 -12.97 -10.93 -8.35
N TYR A 212 -12.62 -9.90 -9.12
CA TYR A 212 -13.18 -8.56 -8.90
C TYR A 212 -14.69 -8.55 -9.08
N ARG A 213 -15.19 -9.24 -10.11
CA ARG A 213 -16.63 -9.34 -10.35
C ARG A 213 -17.35 -10.01 -9.19
N GLU A 214 -16.87 -11.16 -8.75
CA GLU A 214 -17.50 -11.89 -7.66
C GLU A 214 -17.48 -11.10 -6.35
N TRP A 215 -16.35 -10.49 -6.00
CA TRP A 215 -16.21 -9.75 -4.76
C TRP A 215 -17.11 -8.51 -4.75
N PHE A 216 -17.02 -7.66 -5.78
CA PHE A 216 -17.80 -6.41 -5.83
C PHE A 216 -19.28 -6.63 -6.14
N ASP A 217 -19.67 -7.67 -6.88
CA ASP A 217 -21.09 -8.04 -7.04
C ASP A 217 -21.71 -8.50 -5.70
N ASN A 218 -20.92 -9.07 -4.80
CA ASN A 218 -21.39 -9.43 -3.46
C ASN A 218 -21.38 -8.26 -2.48
N PHE A 219 -20.34 -7.41 -2.53
CA PHE A 219 -20.23 -6.23 -1.68
C PHE A 219 -21.31 -5.20 -2.01
N THR A 220 -21.49 -4.82 -3.29
CA THR A 220 -22.40 -3.72 -3.69
C THR A 220 -23.88 -3.99 -3.41
N LYS A 221 -24.28 -5.23 -3.14
CA LYS A 221 -25.65 -5.58 -2.67
C LYS A 221 -25.96 -5.07 -1.26
N ARG A 222 -24.93 -4.77 -0.47
CA ARG A 222 -24.99 -4.51 0.97
C ARG A 222 -24.03 -3.40 1.43
N GLY A 223 -23.20 -2.90 0.53
CA GLY A 223 -22.10 -1.98 0.81
C GLY A 223 -22.51 -0.51 0.93
N GLU A 224 -21.80 0.22 1.78
CA GLU A 224 -21.80 1.69 1.80
C GLU A 224 -21.14 2.25 0.54
N ASP A 225 -21.39 3.53 0.23
CA ASP A 225 -20.79 4.17 -0.94
C ASP A 225 -19.30 4.53 -0.73
N PHE A 226 -18.48 4.16 -1.72
CA PHE A 226 -17.05 4.38 -1.78
C PHE A 226 -16.65 4.90 -3.16
N GLU A 227 -15.47 5.51 -3.28
CA GLU A 227 -15.10 6.23 -4.50
C GLU A 227 -14.19 5.42 -5.42
N LEU A 228 -13.27 4.64 -4.82
CA LEU A 228 -12.14 4.07 -5.53
C LEU A 228 -12.10 2.53 -5.41
N ILE A 229 -11.90 1.85 -6.53
CA ILE A 229 -11.45 0.44 -6.53
C ILE A 229 -9.93 0.44 -6.69
N GLY A 230 -9.25 -0.13 -5.68
CA GLY A 230 -7.82 -0.37 -5.67
C GLY A 230 -7.47 -1.75 -6.22
N LEU A 231 -6.39 -1.84 -6.99
CA LEU A 231 -5.84 -3.11 -7.48
C LEU A 231 -4.35 -3.25 -7.14
N SER A 232 -3.91 -4.41 -6.65
CA SER A 232 -2.48 -4.78 -6.74
C SER A 232 -2.17 -5.38 -8.09
N TYR A 233 -1.05 -4.99 -8.70
CA TYR A 233 -0.55 -5.57 -9.93
C TYR A 233 0.96 -5.81 -9.86
N TYR A 234 1.34 -7.07 -9.71
CA TYR A 234 2.72 -7.54 -9.81
C TYR A 234 2.82 -8.48 -11.01
N PRO A 235 3.63 -8.17 -12.05
CA PRO A 235 3.59 -8.87 -13.34
C PRO A 235 3.94 -10.37 -13.22
N PHE A 236 4.68 -10.74 -12.18
CA PHE A 236 5.13 -12.10 -11.91
C PHE A 236 4.06 -12.99 -11.22
N TRP A 237 2.94 -12.42 -10.76
CA TRP A 237 1.85 -13.17 -10.13
C TRP A 237 0.46 -12.88 -10.73
N HIS A 238 0.21 -11.66 -11.21
CA HIS A 238 -1.16 -11.15 -11.45
C HIS A 238 -1.57 -11.16 -12.93
N GLY A 239 -0.91 -11.97 -13.77
CA GLY A 239 -1.19 -12.06 -15.21
C GLY A 239 -0.57 -10.92 -16.04
N SER A 240 -0.87 -10.89 -17.34
CA SER A 240 -0.30 -9.89 -18.26
C SER A 240 -0.91 -8.50 -18.09
N LEU A 241 -0.22 -7.48 -18.61
CA LEU A 241 -0.74 -6.10 -18.61
C LEU A 241 -2.05 -5.98 -19.40
N GLN A 242 -2.25 -6.84 -20.41
CA GLN A 242 -3.53 -6.90 -21.12
C GLN A 242 -4.66 -7.38 -20.22
N MET A 243 -4.42 -8.41 -19.38
CA MET A 243 -5.43 -8.89 -18.43
C MET A 243 -5.79 -7.81 -17.40
N LEU A 244 -4.80 -7.06 -16.90
CA LEU A 244 -5.05 -5.90 -16.04
C LEU A 244 -5.93 -4.86 -16.76
N ASN A 245 -5.53 -4.47 -17.97
CA ASN A 245 -6.25 -3.47 -18.76
C ASN A 245 -7.70 -3.90 -19.04
N ASP A 246 -7.91 -5.16 -19.43
CA ASP A 246 -9.25 -5.70 -19.71
C ASP A 246 -10.10 -5.74 -18.44
N ASN A 247 -9.53 -6.15 -17.31
CA ASN A 247 -10.22 -6.14 -16.02
C ASN A 247 -10.61 -4.71 -15.60
N MET A 248 -9.67 -3.76 -15.65
CA MET A 248 -9.91 -2.37 -15.29
C MET A 248 -11.03 -1.76 -16.17
N ASN A 249 -11.04 -2.01 -17.48
CA ASN A 249 -12.11 -1.52 -18.35
C ASN A 249 -13.49 -2.14 -18.04
N ASP A 250 -13.57 -3.43 -17.70
CA ASP A 250 -14.83 -4.07 -17.29
C ASP A 250 -15.34 -3.49 -15.96
N ILE A 251 -14.50 -3.45 -14.93
CA ILE A 251 -14.94 -3.03 -13.58
C ILE A 251 -15.25 -1.52 -13.51
N ALA A 252 -14.54 -0.70 -14.30
CA ALA A 252 -14.86 0.72 -14.47
C ALA A 252 -16.29 0.92 -14.98
N LYS A 253 -16.66 0.21 -16.05
CA LYS A 253 -18.01 0.28 -16.64
C LYS A 253 -19.07 -0.33 -15.74
N ARG A 254 -18.75 -1.47 -15.11
CA ARG A 254 -19.69 -2.24 -14.30
C ARG A 254 -20.08 -1.53 -13.02
N TYR A 255 -19.10 -0.97 -12.30
CA TYR A 255 -19.33 -0.37 -10.98
C TYR A 255 -19.36 1.16 -11.01
N GLY A 256 -18.95 1.79 -12.11
CA GLY A 256 -18.92 3.24 -12.26
C GLY A 256 -17.89 3.93 -11.35
N LYS A 257 -16.98 3.16 -10.73
CA LYS A 257 -15.98 3.65 -9.78
C LYS A 257 -14.70 4.06 -10.50
N ASP A 258 -14.01 5.02 -9.91
CA ASP A 258 -12.68 5.42 -10.35
C ASP A 258 -11.68 4.34 -9.87
N LEU A 259 -10.63 4.08 -10.65
CA LEU A 259 -9.70 2.98 -10.42
C LEU A 259 -8.29 3.50 -10.16
N ILE A 260 -7.62 2.90 -9.19
CA ILE A 260 -6.21 3.14 -8.91
C ILE A 260 -5.51 1.80 -8.76
N VAL A 261 -4.33 1.65 -9.37
CA VAL A 261 -3.45 0.52 -9.03
C VAL A 261 -2.76 0.85 -7.71
N ALA A 262 -3.26 0.32 -6.61
CA ALA A 262 -2.86 0.66 -5.26
C ALA A 262 -1.48 0.08 -4.89
N GLU A 263 -1.03 -0.95 -5.60
CA GLU A 263 0.32 -1.48 -5.50
C GLU A 263 0.81 -1.97 -6.86
N VAL A 264 2.00 -1.52 -7.26
CA VAL A 264 2.74 -2.05 -8.41
C VAL A 264 4.23 -1.97 -8.11
N SER A 265 4.99 -2.97 -8.57
CA SER A 265 6.44 -2.89 -8.65
C SER A 265 6.98 -3.83 -9.73
N MET A 266 8.22 -3.57 -10.16
CA MET A 266 8.92 -4.39 -11.14
C MET A 266 10.41 -4.41 -10.83
N GLY A 267 11.02 -5.59 -10.94
CA GLY A 267 12.44 -5.77 -10.68
C GLY A 267 13.33 -5.01 -11.67
N TYR A 268 14.35 -4.32 -11.19
CA TYR A 268 15.39 -3.69 -12.01
C TYR A 268 16.66 -4.55 -12.14
N THR A 269 16.79 -5.60 -11.32
CA THR A 269 17.92 -6.54 -11.39
C THR A 269 17.54 -7.89 -10.77
N MET A 270 18.34 -8.91 -11.10
CA MET A 270 18.34 -10.24 -10.47
C MET A 270 19.61 -10.51 -9.66
N ASP A 271 20.49 -9.51 -9.56
CA ASP A 271 21.74 -9.60 -8.79
C ASP A 271 21.43 -9.85 -7.31
N ASP A 272 22.24 -10.68 -6.67
CA ASP A 272 22.12 -10.92 -5.23
C ASP A 272 22.68 -9.72 -4.45
N TYR A 273 21.97 -9.31 -3.41
CA TYR A 273 22.31 -8.22 -2.51
C TYR A 273 22.74 -8.70 -1.12
N LYS A 274 23.19 -9.95 -1.01
CA LYS A 274 23.68 -10.57 0.24
C LYS A 274 24.64 -9.69 1.03
N ASP A 275 25.62 -9.11 0.33
CA ASP A 275 26.68 -8.33 0.96
C ASP A 275 26.15 -7.05 1.61
N TYR A 276 24.99 -6.54 1.16
CA TYR A 276 24.34 -5.37 1.72
C TYR A 276 23.53 -5.71 2.99
N GLU A 277 22.81 -6.84 3.00
CA GLU A 277 21.99 -7.26 4.16
C GLU A 277 22.82 -7.68 5.38
N LYS A 278 24.02 -8.25 5.15
CA LYS A 278 24.90 -8.78 6.19
C LYS A 278 24.25 -9.85 7.07
N LEU A 279 23.37 -10.67 6.47
CA LEU A 279 22.71 -11.82 7.08
C LEU A 279 23.35 -13.14 6.59
N ALA A 280 23.28 -14.19 7.41
CA ALA A 280 23.65 -15.54 6.96
C ALA A 280 22.62 -16.09 5.95
N ASP A 281 23.00 -17.06 5.11
CA ASP A 281 22.10 -17.56 4.05
C ASP A 281 20.81 -18.17 4.61
N GLU A 282 20.88 -18.79 5.78
CA GLU A 282 19.73 -19.40 6.46
C GLU A 282 18.76 -18.36 7.05
N GLU A 283 19.21 -17.12 7.22
CA GLU A 283 18.44 -16.00 7.77
C GLU A 283 17.81 -15.12 6.67
N ARG A 284 18.14 -15.38 5.40
CA ARG A 284 17.76 -14.55 4.24
C ARG A 284 16.66 -15.18 3.40
N LYS A 285 15.58 -14.45 3.19
CA LYS A 285 14.54 -14.84 2.24
C LYS A 285 14.91 -14.51 0.80
N GLY A 286 15.69 -13.42 0.62
CA GLY A 286 16.06 -12.87 -0.69
C GLY A 286 14.85 -12.38 -1.47
N TYR A 287 15.06 -11.94 -2.71
CA TYR A 287 14.00 -11.30 -3.49
C TYR A 287 12.80 -12.22 -3.73
N ALA A 288 11.59 -11.66 -3.69
CA ALA A 288 10.34 -12.37 -3.97
C ALA A 288 10.25 -12.87 -5.42
N THR A 289 10.92 -12.17 -6.34
CA THR A 289 10.92 -12.42 -7.78
C THR A 289 11.88 -13.54 -8.19
N LYS A 290 11.62 -14.78 -7.76
CA LYS A 290 12.49 -15.93 -8.06
C LYS A 290 12.63 -16.15 -9.58
N PRO A 291 13.77 -16.69 -10.10
CA PRO A 291 14.02 -16.82 -11.54
C PRO A 291 12.90 -17.49 -12.35
N ALA A 292 12.28 -18.55 -11.81
CA ALA A 292 11.18 -19.26 -12.47
C ALA A 292 9.89 -18.43 -12.65
N LEU A 293 9.71 -17.36 -11.86
CA LEU A 293 8.64 -16.38 -12.06
C LEU A 293 9.02 -15.37 -13.14
N VAL A 294 10.28 -14.93 -13.14
CA VAL A 294 10.83 -13.95 -14.09
C VAL A 294 10.91 -14.48 -15.51
N GLU A 295 11.12 -15.79 -15.69
CA GLU A 295 11.07 -16.42 -17.02
C GLU A 295 9.70 -16.31 -17.72
N LYS A 296 8.64 -15.95 -16.98
CA LYS A 296 7.26 -15.92 -17.47
C LYS A 296 6.72 -14.51 -17.72
N ILE A 297 7.50 -13.48 -17.40
CA ILE A 297 7.08 -12.09 -17.58
C ILE A 297 7.61 -11.53 -18.90
N GLU A 298 6.91 -10.53 -19.43
CA GLU A 298 7.19 -9.93 -20.75
C GLU A 298 8.44 -9.03 -20.74
N TYR A 299 8.76 -8.44 -19.59
CA TYR A 299 9.85 -7.48 -19.43
C TYR A 299 10.96 -8.10 -18.57
N PRO A 300 12.22 -8.09 -19.01
CA PRO A 300 13.32 -8.65 -18.22
C PRO A 300 13.58 -7.79 -16.98
N MET A 301 13.95 -8.39 -15.85
CA MET A 301 14.35 -7.66 -14.64
C MET A 301 15.74 -7.04 -14.81
N THR A 302 15.73 -5.89 -15.49
CA THR A 302 16.87 -5.02 -15.78
C THR A 302 16.40 -3.57 -15.60
N VAL A 303 17.32 -2.62 -15.44
CA VAL A 303 16.95 -1.20 -15.34
C VAL A 303 16.10 -0.73 -16.53
N GLN A 304 16.44 -1.17 -17.76
CA GLN A 304 15.64 -0.86 -18.94
C GLN A 304 14.29 -1.59 -18.93
N GLY A 305 14.24 -2.85 -18.52
CA GLY A 305 12.96 -3.58 -18.48
C GLY A 305 11.99 -3.06 -17.40
N GLN A 306 12.50 -2.56 -16.26
CA GLN A 306 11.68 -1.85 -15.28
C GLN A 306 11.10 -0.55 -15.88
N TYR A 307 11.92 0.20 -16.62
CA TYR A 307 11.49 1.39 -17.34
C TYR A 307 10.40 1.07 -18.38
N ASP A 308 10.67 0.10 -19.27
CA ASP A 308 9.76 -0.28 -20.36
C ASP A 308 8.42 -0.81 -19.82
N PHE A 309 8.47 -1.62 -18.75
CA PHE A 309 7.27 -2.09 -18.06
C PHE A 309 6.45 -0.92 -17.52
N MET A 310 7.09 0.01 -16.81
CA MET A 310 6.39 1.15 -16.23
C MET A 310 5.82 2.07 -17.31
N GLU A 311 6.47 2.20 -18.46
CA GLU A 311 5.96 2.99 -19.59
C GLU A 311 4.67 2.37 -20.16
N ASP A 312 4.68 1.07 -20.46
CA ASP A 312 3.49 0.38 -20.96
C ASP A 312 2.36 0.36 -19.91
N PHE A 313 2.70 0.09 -18.65
CA PHE A 313 1.78 0.13 -17.52
C PHE A 313 1.09 1.49 -17.41
N LEU A 314 1.85 2.59 -17.34
CA LEU A 314 1.30 3.95 -17.21
C LEU A 314 0.42 4.31 -18.39
N ASN A 315 0.84 4.00 -19.61
CA ASN A 315 0.04 4.21 -20.81
C ASN A 315 -1.30 3.45 -20.75
N ARG A 316 -1.33 2.21 -20.27
CA ARG A 316 -2.59 1.44 -20.18
C ARG A 316 -3.52 2.00 -19.12
N ILE A 317 -3.01 2.22 -17.91
CA ILE A 317 -3.87 2.65 -16.80
C ILE A 317 -4.36 4.08 -16.96
N SER A 318 -3.70 4.95 -17.74
CA SER A 318 -4.20 6.29 -18.04
C SER A 318 -5.30 6.32 -19.11
N HIS A 319 -5.43 5.26 -19.92
CA HIS A 319 -6.39 5.17 -21.02
C HIS A 319 -7.58 4.24 -20.73
N ILE A 320 -7.84 3.95 -19.45
CA ILE A 320 -9.06 3.23 -19.06
C ILE A 320 -10.30 4.06 -19.44
N ASP A 321 -11.30 3.39 -19.99
CA ASP A 321 -12.51 3.98 -20.55
C ASP A 321 -13.18 5.00 -19.60
N ASP A 322 -13.79 6.02 -20.21
CA ASP A 322 -14.38 7.19 -19.53
C ASP A 322 -13.40 7.95 -18.61
N GLY A 323 -12.10 7.77 -18.84
CA GLY A 323 -11.04 8.35 -18.03
C GLY A 323 -11.05 7.82 -16.59
N LYS A 324 -11.48 6.58 -16.37
CA LYS A 324 -11.68 6.01 -15.03
C LYS A 324 -10.40 5.58 -14.33
N GLY A 325 -9.30 5.44 -15.06
CA GLY A 325 -7.98 5.22 -14.47
C GLY A 325 -7.42 6.51 -13.87
N LYS A 326 -7.21 6.52 -12.55
CA LYS A 326 -6.83 7.70 -11.77
C LYS A 326 -5.41 7.65 -11.22
N GLY A 327 -4.60 6.66 -11.58
CA GLY A 327 -3.19 6.63 -11.22
C GLY A 327 -2.77 5.35 -10.54
N PHE A 328 -1.64 5.43 -9.85
CA PHE A 328 -1.00 4.29 -9.22
C PHE A 328 -0.26 4.69 -7.94
N PHE A 329 0.11 3.68 -7.16
CA PHE A 329 1.12 3.76 -6.12
C PHE A 329 2.21 2.71 -6.37
N TYR A 330 3.46 3.16 -6.55
CA TYR A 330 4.58 2.22 -6.56
C TYR A 330 4.82 1.72 -5.14
N TRP A 331 4.83 0.40 -4.97
CA TRP A 331 4.98 -0.20 -3.65
C TRP A 331 6.47 -0.24 -3.26
N GLU A 332 6.81 0.40 -2.13
CA GLU A 332 8.14 0.45 -1.53
C GLU A 332 9.27 0.74 -2.54
N PRO A 333 9.22 1.89 -3.25
CA PRO A 333 10.19 2.23 -4.29
C PRO A 333 11.59 2.49 -3.72
N ALA A 334 11.76 2.57 -2.40
CA ALA A 334 13.00 2.94 -1.75
C ALA A 334 13.48 1.89 -0.74
N TRP A 335 12.87 0.71 -0.67
CA TRP A 335 13.27 -0.32 0.30
C TRP A 335 14.55 -1.05 -0.09
N ILE A 336 15.66 -0.33 -0.08
CA ILE A 336 17.00 -0.83 -0.41
C ILE A 336 17.53 -1.78 0.68
N PRO A 337 18.49 -2.67 0.37
CA PRO A 337 18.98 -3.65 1.32
C PRO A 337 19.97 -2.98 2.28
N VAL A 338 19.55 -2.70 3.50
CA VAL A 338 20.42 -2.21 4.58
C VAL A 338 20.31 -3.11 5.81
N PRO A 339 21.39 -3.32 6.58
CA PRO A 339 21.35 -4.20 7.74
C PRO A 339 20.28 -3.77 8.74
N GLY A 340 19.45 -4.72 9.16
CA GLY A 340 18.39 -4.50 10.14
C GLY A 340 17.05 -4.04 9.56
N SER A 341 16.96 -3.74 8.26
CA SER A 341 15.68 -3.49 7.58
C SER A 341 15.24 -4.74 6.81
N GLY A 342 14.01 -5.18 7.05
CA GLY A 342 13.51 -6.42 6.47
C GLY A 342 12.01 -6.59 6.63
N TRP A 343 11.44 -7.51 5.87
CA TRP A 343 10.00 -7.73 5.75
C TRP A 343 9.35 -8.28 7.03
N ALA A 344 10.14 -8.90 7.90
CA ALA A 344 9.69 -9.57 9.11
C ALA A 344 10.83 -9.74 10.12
N THR A 345 10.44 -9.90 11.39
CA THR A 345 11.29 -10.42 12.47
C THR A 345 10.79 -11.79 12.95
N PRO A 346 11.58 -12.57 13.70
CA PRO A 346 11.11 -13.83 14.29
C PRO A 346 9.81 -13.70 15.12
N ALA A 347 9.63 -12.57 15.80
CA ALA A 347 8.41 -12.28 16.57
C ALA A 347 7.19 -12.14 15.65
N SER A 348 7.35 -11.43 14.53
CA SER A 348 6.27 -11.27 13.54
C SER A 348 5.92 -12.59 12.85
N LEU A 349 6.92 -13.40 12.49
CA LEU A 349 6.73 -14.71 11.85
C LEU A 349 5.88 -15.64 12.72
N LYS A 350 6.05 -15.59 14.04
CA LYS A 350 5.21 -16.31 14.99
C LYS A 350 3.76 -15.82 14.95
N TYR A 351 3.52 -14.51 14.88
CA TYR A 351 2.17 -13.94 14.82
C TYR A 351 1.44 -14.35 13.52
N ILE A 352 2.10 -14.21 12.37
CA ILE A 352 1.51 -14.57 11.06
C ILE A 352 1.66 -16.05 10.67
N GLN A 353 2.26 -16.86 11.55
CA GLN A 353 2.48 -18.30 11.36
C GLN A 353 3.26 -18.63 10.06
N ASP A 354 4.23 -17.77 9.73
CA ASP A 354 5.06 -17.92 8.53
C ASP A 354 6.40 -18.56 8.90
N PRO A 355 6.90 -19.55 8.14
CA PRO A 355 8.16 -20.22 8.44
C PRO A 355 9.39 -19.32 8.27
N GLY A 356 9.24 -18.14 7.65
CA GLY A 356 10.35 -17.26 7.31
C GLY A 356 11.14 -17.80 6.11
N PRO A 357 12.44 -17.48 6.00
CA PRO A 357 13.25 -16.66 6.92
C PRO A 357 12.96 -15.14 6.77
N CYS A 358 13.75 -14.29 7.45
CA CYS A 358 13.61 -12.82 7.45
C CYS A 358 14.37 -12.17 6.27
N GLY A 359 14.88 -10.95 6.44
CA GLY A 359 15.61 -10.20 5.40
C GLY A 359 14.70 -9.29 4.59
N ASN A 360 15.21 -8.72 3.51
CA ASN A 360 14.47 -7.87 2.59
C ASN A 360 14.07 -8.70 1.36
N GLU A 361 12.81 -8.67 0.94
CA GLU A 361 12.30 -9.40 -0.24
C GLU A 361 12.10 -8.53 -1.48
N TRP A 362 12.29 -7.23 -1.35
CA TRP A 362 11.80 -6.24 -2.30
C TRP A 362 12.87 -5.27 -2.81
N ALA A 363 14.09 -5.35 -2.25
CA ALA A 363 15.23 -4.54 -2.63
C ALA A 363 15.47 -4.47 -4.15
N ASN A 364 15.34 -5.58 -4.88
CA ASN A 364 15.58 -5.61 -6.32
C ASN A 364 14.46 -5.00 -7.17
N GLN A 365 13.37 -4.55 -6.55
CA GLN A 365 12.22 -3.93 -7.18
C GLN A 365 12.10 -2.43 -6.84
N ALA A 366 13.04 -1.89 -6.07
CA ALA A 366 13.11 -0.46 -5.79
C ALA A 366 13.30 0.37 -7.08
N LEU A 367 13.02 1.66 -6.99
CA LEU A 367 13.35 2.68 -7.98
C LEU A 367 14.72 3.35 -7.69
N PHE A 368 15.50 2.73 -6.81
CA PHE A 368 16.90 3.02 -6.51
C PHE A 368 17.72 1.74 -6.64
N ASP A 369 18.98 1.86 -7.05
CA ASP A 369 19.91 0.72 -6.94
C ASP A 369 20.25 0.39 -5.48
N TYR A 370 21.02 -0.67 -5.24
CA TYR A 370 21.35 -1.13 -3.88
C TYR A 370 22.20 -0.12 -3.09
N GLU A 371 22.91 0.78 -3.78
CA GLU A 371 23.64 1.90 -3.20
C GLU A 371 22.78 3.15 -2.96
N GLY A 372 21.52 3.12 -3.39
CA GLY A 372 20.58 4.22 -3.21
C GLY A 372 20.60 5.26 -4.33
N ASN A 373 21.16 4.98 -5.51
CA ASN A 373 21.09 5.90 -6.65
C ASN A 373 19.74 5.78 -7.38
N ALA A 374 19.11 6.92 -7.64
CA ALA A 374 17.84 6.99 -8.36
C ALA A 374 17.93 6.37 -9.77
N LEU A 375 17.01 5.45 -10.08
CA LEU A 375 16.94 4.78 -11.37
C LEU A 375 16.18 5.63 -12.42
N PRO A 376 16.45 5.44 -13.73
CA PRO A 376 15.80 6.18 -14.82
C PRO A 376 14.26 6.13 -14.81
N THR A 377 13.66 5.08 -14.26
CA THR A 377 12.20 4.92 -14.12
C THR A 377 11.55 6.07 -13.35
N LEU A 378 12.24 6.71 -12.40
CA LEU A 378 11.74 7.91 -11.71
C LEU A 378 11.57 9.10 -12.68
N LYS A 379 12.48 9.26 -13.65
CA LYS A 379 12.39 10.31 -14.69
C LYS A 379 11.17 10.06 -15.59
N LEU A 380 10.93 8.81 -15.99
CA LEU A 380 9.73 8.43 -16.73
C LEU A 380 8.45 8.82 -15.98
N ILE A 381 8.34 8.46 -14.70
CA ILE A 381 7.15 8.78 -13.87
C ILE A 381 6.94 10.30 -13.81
N ARG A 382 8.00 11.09 -13.58
CA ARG A 382 7.94 12.55 -13.57
C ARG A 382 7.43 13.11 -14.89
N ASP A 383 8.00 12.63 -15.99
CA ASP A 383 7.78 13.18 -17.32
C ASP A 383 6.46 12.68 -17.96
N PHE A 384 5.91 11.56 -17.47
CA PHE A 384 4.64 11.02 -17.91
C PHE A 384 3.49 12.03 -17.73
N LYS A 385 2.70 12.20 -18.79
CA LYS A 385 1.50 13.04 -18.85
C LYS A 385 0.32 12.14 -19.25
N ALA A 386 -0.58 11.93 -18.29
CA ALA A 386 -1.80 11.16 -18.46
C ALA A 386 -2.84 11.89 -19.32
#